data_AF-A0AAD4K2M5-F1
#
_entry.id   AF-A0AAD4K2M5-F1
#
_cell.length_a   1.000
_cell.length_b   1.000
_cell.length_c   1.000
_cell.angle_alpha   90.00
_cell.angle_beta   90.00
_cell.angle_gamma   90.00
#
_symmetry.space_group_name_H-M   'P 1'
#
loop_
_entity.id
_entity.type
_entity.pdbx_description
1 polymer ?
#
loop_
_entity_poly.entity_id
_entity_poly.type
_entity_poly.pdbx_seq_one_letter_code
_entity_poly.pdbx_strand_id
1 'polypeptide(L)'
;SMAKELNNLTLSGDQKLDENLNKWLEWDGNSKTKNDILELAKSKEWNTLRCRLCNRISFGTAGLRGEMRAGFDSMNELVVVQTAQGLCEYIKEQYPDKSAWSERGIVIGYDARHNSKRFAELSSYVFLANGFRVYLFKRFVATPFVPFTIKHRNSLAGVQVTASHNPKQDNGYKNHKYMYIFNIRIFQVYWSNGAQIISPHDSGIHKAILQNLQPQGEVWSTNETTLWSNNLLIDPYDIVAPAYYAALLSEIPAELVKANADSPIKFTYTAMHGIGYPYVEEAFKQVNLKPVIPVSEQVEPDPEFPTTPMPNPEEGKQSLDLSIKTATEHKSEIILANDPDADRLAVAEIGENNKYKLFNGNEVGALLAWWCLELHKLNDPNFKLSNCVMIASTVSSKILKSMAAVEGFIAYETLTGFKWMGNKAIEEQLAGRKVLFAFEEAIGFMVSTNVLDKDGVSAAAHVATMANYLRSEKNLTLQQKLHEIYSTYGYHTSNCSYVLCHDQEIITQIFKRLRTFDNGKPNTYPTSILDGEFEIQDVRDLTTGYDSSAADKRATLPVSSSSQMITFTFKNGLVVTLRTSGTEPKMKYYAEMCGKPEDKQWDKLTTTLNRMVEAIVNDFYEPEKHNLKRKTA
;
A
#
# COMPACT_ATOMS: atom_id res chain seq x y z
N SER A 1 33.45 -26.19 14.67
CA SER A 1 32.67 -25.39 13.70
C SER A 1 31.43 -26.17 13.33
N MET A 2 30.30 -25.51 13.06
CA MET A 2 29.06 -26.17 12.59
C MET A 2 29.28 -26.99 11.32
N ALA A 3 30.26 -26.63 10.48
CA ALA A 3 30.71 -27.45 9.34
C ALA A 3 31.21 -28.86 9.73
N LYS A 4 31.72 -29.06 10.96
CA LYS A 4 32.06 -30.42 11.47
C LYS A 4 30.83 -31.21 11.92
N GLU A 5 29.71 -30.56 12.27
CA GLU A 5 28.47 -31.28 12.61
C GLU A 5 27.79 -31.87 11.37
N LEU A 6 27.88 -31.19 10.22
CA LEU A 6 27.39 -31.69 8.92
C LEU A 6 28.05 -33.00 8.49
N ASN A 7 29.37 -33.13 8.68
CA ASN A 7 30.12 -34.34 8.31
C ASN A 7 29.68 -35.59 9.07
N ASN A 8 28.93 -35.43 10.17
CA ASN A 8 28.38 -36.52 10.98
C ASN A 8 26.89 -36.76 10.74
N LEU A 9 26.22 -35.97 9.89
CA LEU A 9 24.80 -36.11 9.59
C LEU A 9 24.59 -36.99 8.35
N THR A 10 23.69 -37.95 8.44
CA THR A 10 23.16 -38.64 7.26
C THR A 10 22.28 -37.66 6.48
N LEU A 11 22.74 -37.26 5.29
CA LEU A 11 22.03 -36.34 4.42
C LEU A 11 20.80 -36.98 3.75
N SER A 12 20.04 -36.18 3.00
CA SER A 12 18.75 -36.59 2.44
C SER A 12 18.87 -37.54 1.24
N GLY A 13 20.01 -37.51 0.52
CA GLY A 13 20.20 -38.24 -0.74
C GLY A 13 19.62 -37.51 -1.96
N ASP A 14 18.97 -36.36 -1.76
CA ASP A 14 18.55 -35.43 -2.81
C ASP A 14 19.65 -34.39 -3.02
N GLN A 15 20.35 -34.49 -4.16
CA GLN A 15 21.51 -33.65 -4.47
C GLN A 15 21.20 -32.16 -4.34
N LYS A 16 20.06 -31.69 -4.85
CA LYS A 16 19.70 -30.26 -4.80
C LYS A 16 19.47 -29.80 -3.37
N LEU A 17 18.79 -30.61 -2.56
CA LEU A 17 18.52 -30.28 -1.17
C LEU A 17 19.82 -30.24 -0.35
N ASP A 18 20.67 -31.24 -0.52
CA ASP A 18 21.92 -31.38 0.23
C ASP A 18 22.92 -30.25 -0.12
N GLU A 19 23.00 -29.85 -1.39
CA GLU A 19 23.77 -28.67 -1.82
C GLU A 19 23.24 -27.37 -1.18
N ASN A 20 21.93 -27.16 -1.17
CA ASN A 20 21.33 -25.96 -0.60
C ASN A 20 21.43 -25.92 0.94
N LEU A 21 21.39 -27.08 1.60
CA LEU A 21 21.65 -27.21 3.03
C LEU A 21 23.09 -26.78 3.37
N ASN A 22 24.07 -27.27 2.61
CA ASN A 22 25.46 -26.86 2.77
C ASN A 22 25.64 -25.35 2.54
N LYS A 23 25.08 -24.81 1.45
CA LYS A 23 25.10 -23.36 1.17
C LYS A 23 24.47 -22.54 2.28
N TRP A 24 23.32 -22.96 2.82
CA TRP A 24 22.68 -22.28 3.94
C TRP A 24 23.61 -22.21 5.16
N LEU A 25 24.20 -23.34 5.54
CA LEU A 25 25.07 -23.45 6.72
C LEU A 25 26.42 -22.76 6.51
N GLU A 26 26.85 -22.58 5.27
CA GLU A 26 28.00 -21.76 4.94
C GLU A 26 27.66 -20.26 5.02
N TRP A 27 26.59 -19.84 4.34
CA TRP A 27 26.29 -18.43 4.10
C TRP A 27 25.56 -17.72 5.24
N ASP A 28 24.67 -18.39 5.97
CA ASP A 28 23.87 -17.73 7.01
C ASP A 28 24.75 -17.36 8.20
N GLY A 29 25.02 -16.09 8.49
CA GLY A 29 25.81 -15.72 9.67
C GLY A 29 25.03 -15.79 10.99
N ASN A 30 23.71 -16.03 10.96
CA ASN A 30 22.89 -16.01 12.16
C ASN A 30 22.81 -17.40 12.81
N SER A 31 23.37 -17.53 14.01
CA SER A 31 23.42 -18.80 14.75
C SER A 31 22.04 -19.41 15.03
N LYS A 32 21.01 -18.58 15.24
CA LYS A 32 19.65 -19.07 15.54
C LYS A 32 19.04 -19.76 14.32
N THR A 33 19.03 -19.09 13.17
CA THR A 33 18.45 -19.65 11.94
C THR A 33 19.29 -20.78 11.35
N LYS A 34 20.61 -20.78 11.58
CA LYS A 34 21.46 -21.96 11.34
C LYS A 34 21.04 -23.16 12.18
N ASN A 35 20.83 -22.97 13.49
CA ASN A 35 20.40 -24.03 14.39
C ASN A 35 19.01 -24.57 14.00
N ASP A 36 18.07 -23.70 13.63
CA ASP A 36 16.74 -24.12 13.17
C ASP A 36 16.83 -25.09 11.97
N ILE A 37 17.70 -24.80 10.99
CA ILE A 37 17.92 -25.68 9.83
C ILE A 37 18.67 -26.95 10.21
N LEU A 38 19.64 -26.88 11.12
CA LEU A 38 20.35 -28.06 11.64
C LEU A 38 19.43 -29.01 12.40
N GLU A 39 18.51 -28.49 13.21
CA GLU A 39 17.54 -29.29 13.95
C GLU A 39 16.58 -30.01 13.01
N LEU A 40 16.08 -29.33 11.97
CA LEU A 40 15.28 -29.97 10.93
C LEU A 40 16.05 -31.08 10.20
N ALA A 41 17.35 -30.88 9.94
CA ALA A 41 18.19 -31.89 9.32
C ALA A 41 18.43 -33.09 10.25
N LYS A 42 18.71 -32.85 11.54
CA LYS A 42 18.85 -33.88 12.59
C LYS A 42 17.58 -34.72 12.74
N SER A 43 16.41 -34.07 12.65
CA SER A 43 15.10 -34.71 12.72
C SER A 43 14.64 -35.34 11.39
N LYS A 44 15.45 -35.26 10.32
CA LYS A 44 15.12 -35.79 8.99
C LYS A 44 13.83 -35.23 8.39
N GLU A 45 13.52 -33.98 8.69
CA GLU A 45 12.35 -33.24 8.19
C GLU A 45 12.56 -32.76 6.73
N TRP A 46 12.86 -33.70 5.83
CA TRP A 46 13.32 -33.40 4.47
C TRP A 46 12.30 -32.65 3.61
N ASN A 47 11.00 -32.92 3.80
CA ASN A 47 9.94 -32.20 3.08
C ASN A 47 9.91 -30.73 3.47
N THR A 48 9.97 -30.44 4.77
CA THR A 48 10.07 -29.08 5.30
C THR A 48 11.32 -28.40 4.73
N LEU A 49 12.50 -29.02 4.86
CA LEU A 49 13.75 -28.47 4.36
C LEU A 49 13.71 -28.17 2.85
N ARG A 50 13.06 -29.02 2.04
CA ARG A 50 12.89 -28.77 0.60
C ARG A 50 12.04 -27.54 0.33
N CYS A 51 10.94 -27.35 1.06
CA CYS A 51 10.17 -26.11 0.95
C CYS A 51 11.04 -24.89 1.27
N ARG A 52 11.81 -24.96 2.37
CA ARG A 52 12.60 -23.83 2.89
C ARG A 52 13.85 -23.50 2.07
N LEU A 53 14.53 -24.51 1.52
CA LEU A 53 15.86 -24.38 0.92
C LEU A 53 15.88 -24.53 -0.60
N CYS A 54 14.89 -25.19 -1.21
CA CYS A 54 14.88 -25.39 -2.67
C CYS A 54 14.03 -24.34 -3.42
N ASN A 55 13.31 -23.50 -2.69
CA ASN A 55 12.58 -22.34 -3.21
C ASN A 55 13.19 -21.05 -2.65
N ARG A 56 12.96 -19.95 -3.37
CA ARG A 56 13.38 -18.62 -2.96
C ARG A 56 12.22 -17.64 -3.05
N ILE A 57 12.15 -16.75 -2.07
CA ILE A 57 11.25 -15.60 -2.08
C ILE A 57 11.52 -14.73 -3.32
N SER A 58 10.46 -14.42 -4.08
CA SER A 58 10.59 -13.61 -5.29
C SER A 58 10.69 -12.12 -4.96
N PHE A 59 11.53 -11.40 -5.70
CA PHE A 59 11.59 -9.93 -5.67
C PHE A 59 10.73 -9.38 -6.82
N GLY A 60 9.79 -8.51 -6.51
CA GLY A 60 8.95 -7.86 -7.52
C GLY A 60 8.81 -6.36 -7.30
N THR A 61 7.93 -5.72 -8.05
CA THR A 61 7.59 -4.29 -7.87
C THR A 61 7.19 -3.86 -6.45
N ALA A 62 6.69 -4.80 -5.63
CA ALA A 62 6.38 -4.53 -4.22
C ALA A 62 7.57 -4.78 -3.28
N GLY A 63 8.74 -5.09 -3.83
CA GLY A 63 9.95 -5.61 -3.18
C GLY A 63 9.78 -7.05 -2.68
N LEU A 64 10.40 -7.39 -1.55
CA LEU A 64 10.37 -8.74 -0.99
C LEU A 64 9.16 -8.97 -0.09
N ARG A 65 8.54 -10.16 -0.24
CA ARG A 65 7.47 -10.61 0.64
C ARG A 65 7.49 -12.07 1.10
N GLY A 66 7.43 -12.32 2.41
CA GLY A 66 7.31 -13.69 2.95
C GLY A 66 7.47 -13.80 4.45
N GLU A 67 7.12 -14.97 5.00
CA GLU A 67 7.19 -15.30 6.43
C GLU A 67 8.59 -15.08 7.01
N MET A 68 8.68 -14.67 8.28
CA MET A 68 9.97 -14.59 8.96
C MET A 68 10.38 -15.93 9.58
N ARG A 69 11.32 -16.62 8.94
CA ARG A 69 11.91 -17.89 9.41
C ARG A 69 13.19 -18.22 8.65
N ALA A 70 13.92 -19.23 9.12
CA ALA A 70 15.06 -19.79 8.40
C ALA A 70 14.62 -20.41 7.06
N GLY A 71 15.40 -20.22 6.00
CA GLY A 71 15.10 -20.67 4.63
C GLY A 71 15.27 -19.57 3.57
N PHE A 72 15.60 -19.94 2.34
CA PHE A 72 15.68 -19.00 1.21
C PHE A 72 14.30 -18.53 0.73
N ASP A 73 13.24 -19.27 1.06
CA ASP A 73 11.84 -18.97 0.74
C ASP A 73 11.17 -17.95 1.69
N SER A 74 11.94 -17.41 2.64
CA SER A 74 11.45 -16.66 3.79
C SER A 74 12.29 -15.42 4.05
N MET A 75 11.75 -14.48 4.81
CA MET A 75 12.46 -13.31 5.27
C MET A 75 13.34 -13.66 6.48
N ASN A 76 14.63 -13.32 6.38
CA ASN A 76 15.64 -13.49 7.43
C ASN A 76 16.87 -12.63 7.08
N GLU A 77 17.84 -12.59 7.99
CA GLU A 77 19.06 -11.79 7.82
C GLU A 77 19.84 -12.14 6.54
N LEU A 78 19.97 -13.42 6.20
CA LEU A 78 20.70 -13.84 4.99
C LEU A 78 20.02 -13.34 3.71
N VAL A 79 18.71 -13.53 3.60
CA VAL A 79 17.94 -13.04 2.44
C VAL A 79 17.98 -11.51 2.35
N VAL A 80 17.94 -10.80 3.48
CA VAL A 80 18.10 -9.34 3.55
C VAL A 80 19.46 -8.90 3.01
N VAL A 81 20.53 -9.51 3.48
CA VAL A 81 21.91 -9.23 3.04
C VAL A 81 22.05 -9.46 1.53
N GLN A 82 21.60 -10.62 1.04
CA GLN A 82 21.63 -10.95 -0.39
C GLN A 82 20.85 -9.94 -1.24
N THR A 83 19.73 -9.46 -0.71
CA THR A 83 18.89 -8.47 -1.38
C THR A 83 19.55 -7.11 -1.45
N ALA A 84 20.13 -6.65 -0.34
CA ALA A 84 20.91 -5.41 -0.31
C ALA A 84 22.13 -5.48 -1.25
N GLN A 85 22.80 -6.63 -1.33
CA GLN A 85 23.91 -6.85 -2.27
C GLN A 85 23.45 -6.74 -3.72
N GLY A 86 22.38 -7.43 -4.09
CA GLY A 86 21.82 -7.33 -5.43
C GLY A 86 21.37 -5.92 -5.79
N LEU A 87 20.74 -5.20 -4.85
CA LEU A 87 20.33 -3.81 -5.05
C LEU A 87 21.55 -2.89 -5.21
N CYS A 88 22.60 -3.08 -4.42
CA CYS A 88 23.87 -2.36 -4.55
C CYS A 88 24.47 -2.55 -5.96
N GLU A 89 24.60 -3.79 -6.43
CA GLU A 89 25.15 -4.07 -7.76
C GLU A 89 24.26 -3.51 -8.88
N TYR A 90 22.93 -3.60 -8.74
CA TYR A 90 22.04 -3.01 -9.72
C TYR A 90 22.14 -1.48 -9.77
N ILE A 91 22.27 -0.80 -8.62
CA ILE A 91 22.48 0.65 -8.60
C ILE A 91 23.81 1.01 -9.28
N LYS A 92 24.89 0.24 -9.05
CA LYS A 92 26.18 0.46 -9.72
C LYS A 92 26.07 0.30 -11.24
N GLU A 93 25.31 -0.69 -11.70
CA GLU A 93 25.04 -0.92 -13.13
C GLU A 93 24.29 0.26 -13.75
N GLN A 94 23.26 0.79 -13.07
CA GLN A 94 22.46 1.90 -13.59
C GLN A 94 23.17 3.27 -13.51
N TYR A 95 24.13 3.42 -12.61
CA TYR A 95 24.85 4.69 -12.39
C TYR A 95 26.37 4.52 -12.34
N PRO A 96 27.06 4.08 -13.41
CA PRO A 96 28.46 3.61 -13.36
C PRO A 96 29.52 4.54 -12.75
N ASP A 97 29.22 5.83 -12.63
CA ASP A 97 30.09 6.78 -11.93
C ASP A 97 29.98 6.60 -10.41
N LYS A 98 31.11 6.27 -9.78
CA LYS A 98 31.22 6.09 -8.34
C LYS A 98 30.73 7.29 -7.54
N SER A 99 30.93 8.51 -8.05
CA SER A 99 30.47 9.73 -7.40
C SER A 99 28.96 9.70 -7.12
N ALA A 100 28.18 9.08 -8.01
CA ALA A 100 26.73 9.00 -7.88
C ALA A 100 26.33 8.32 -6.58
N TRP A 101 26.85 7.13 -6.29
CA TRP A 101 26.45 6.41 -5.08
C TRP A 101 27.24 6.79 -3.82
N SER A 102 28.45 7.33 -3.95
CA SER A 102 29.21 7.84 -2.78
C SER A 102 28.72 9.19 -2.27
N GLU A 103 28.03 9.99 -3.10
CA GLU A 103 27.52 11.32 -2.71
C GLU A 103 26.01 11.37 -2.55
N ARG A 104 25.26 10.77 -3.49
CA ARG A 104 23.79 10.76 -3.46
C ARG A 104 23.24 9.63 -2.63
N GLY A 105 23.90 8.47 -2.61
CA GLY A 105 23.63 7.39 -1.67
C GLY A 105 22.23 6.78 -1.74
N ILE A 106 21.86 6.09 -0.66
CA ILE A 106 20.57 5.42 -0.47
C ILE A 106 19.91 5.83 0.85
N VAL A 107 18.59 5.90 0.88
CA VAL A 107 17.79 6.17 2.09
C VAL A 107 17.27 4.86 2.67
N ILE A 108 17.37 4.66 3.98
CA ILE A 108 16.86 3.47 4.66
C ILE A 108 16.03 3.89 5.88
N GLY A 109 14.78 3.47 5.91
CA GLY A 109 13.85 3.63 7.03
C GLY A 109 13.26 2.30 7.48
N TYR A 110 12.64 2.29 8.66
CA TYR A 110 12.01 1.11 9.23
C TYR A 110 10.90 1.46 10.22
N ASP A 111 9.93 0.55 10.37
CA ASP A 111 8.87 0.64 11.38
C ASP A 111 9.24 -0.06 12.70
N ALA A 112 8.31 -0.07 13.66
CA ALA A 112 8.53 -0.64 15.00
C ALA A 112 8.42 -2.16 15.09
N ARG A 113 8.20 -2.87 13.98
CA ARG A 113 7.98 -4.32 14.04
C ARG A 113 9.25 -5.09 14.35
N HIS A 114 9.08 -6.35 14.76
CA HIS A 114 10.21 -7.27 15.00
C HIS A 114 11.13 -7.34 13.79
N ASN A 115 12.44 -7.32 14.06
CA ASN A 115 13.53 -7.37 13.09
C ASN A 115 13.64 -6.18 12.10
N SER A 116 12.68 -5.25 12.06
CA SER A 116 12.72 -4.12 11.11
C SER A 116 14.00 -3.28 11.26
N LYS A 117 14.35 -2.90 12.50
CA LYS A 117 15.62 -2.21 12.82
C LYS A 117 16.83 -3.03 12.36
N ARG A 118 16.87 -4.32 12.72
CA ARG A 118 18.01 -5.20 12.40
C ARG A 118 18.21 -5.36 10.89
N PHE A 119 17.13 -5.49 10.12
CA PHE A 119 17.20 -5.60 8.66
C PHE A 119 17.64 -4.29 8.00
N ALA A 120 17.21 -3.15 8.53
CA ALA A 120 17.68 -1.83 8.08
C ALA A 120 19.18 -1.64 8.36
N GLU A 121 19.65 -2.02 9.54
CA GLU A 121 21.08 -1.98 9.90
C GLU A 121 21.91 -2.89 8.98
N LEU A 122 21.52 -4.16 8.81
CA LEU A 122 22.21 -5.11 7.92
C LEU A 122 22.29 -4.59 6.48
N SER A 123 21.19 -4.04 5.97
CA SER A 123 21.17 -3.41 4.64
C SER A 123 22.16 -2.25 4.59
N SER A 124 22.17 -1.40 5.61
CA SER A 124 23.10 -0.26 5.72
C SER A 124 24.56 -0.71 5.69
N TYR A 125 24.91 -1.77 6.42
CA TYR A 125 26.26 -2.33 6.40
C TYR A 125 26.70 -2.79 5.02
N VAL A 126 25.82 -3.48 4.28
CA VAL A 126 26.12 -3.92 2.92
C VAL A 126 26.42 -2.72 2.01
N PHE A 127 25.62 -1.65 2.08
CA PHE A 127 25.84 -0.44 1.29
C PHE A 127 27.13 0.29 1.70
N LEU A 128 27.38 0.46 2.99
CA LEU A 128 28.58 1.11 3.51
C LEU A 128 29.86 0.35 3.12
N ALA A 129 29.85 -0.99 3.21
CA ALA A 129 30.97 -1.83 2.79
C ALA A 129 31.27 -1.70 1.28
N ASN A 130 30.27 -1.30 0.49
CA ASN A 130 30.38 -1.03 -0.93
C ASN A 130 30.67 0.44 -1.27
N GLY A 131 30.94 1.28 -0.26
CA GLY A 131 31.32 2.69 -0.44
C GLY A 131 30.15 3.62 -0.78
N PHE A 132 28.91 3.21 -0.50
CA PHE A 132 27.75 4.07 -0.65
C PHE A 132 27.63 5.02 0.54
N ARG A 133 27.14 6.23 0.27
CA ARG A 133 26.53 7.03 1.33
C ARG A 133 25.20 6.41 1.74
N VAL A 134 24.95 6.34 3.04
CA VAL A 134 23.72 5.78 3.59
C VAL A 134 23.04 6.81 4.49
N TYR A 135 21.79 7.10 4.20
CA TYR A 135 20.91 7.89 5.05
C TYR A 135 19.97 6.94 5.80
N LEU A 136 20.41 6.46 6.97
CA LEU A 136 19.62 5.56 7.82
C LEU A 136 18.92 6.41 8.88
N PHE A 137 17.59 6.34 8.97
CA PHE A 137 16.89 6.92 10.12
C PHE A 137 17.23 6.14 11.38
N LYS A 138 17.78 6.79 12.41
CA LYS A 138 18.15 6.13 13.68
C LYS A 138 16.95 5.69 14.51
N ARG A 139 15.79 6.28 14.22
CA ARG A 139 14.51 6.07 14.90
C ARG A 139 13.52 5.43 13.93
N PHE A 140 12.42 4.90 14.47
CA PHE A 140 11.30 4.48 13.63
C PHE A 140 10.77 5.66 12.80
N VAL A 141 10.53 5.44 11.51
CA VAL A 141 10.19 6.52 10.58
C VAL A 141 8.98 6.19 9.72
N ALA A 142 8.03 7.14 9.67
CA ALA A 142 6.82 7.01 8.86
C ALA A 142 7.21 6.80 7.39
N THR A 143 6.57 5.84 6.74
CA THR A 143 6.84 5.49 5.34
C THR A 143 6.94 6.69 4.39
N PRO A 144 6.09 7.75 4.45
CA PRO A 144 6.22 8.92 3.56
C PRO A 144 7.56 9.69 3.66
N PHE A 145 8.28 9.60 4.78
CA PHE A 145 9.57 10.28 4.94
C PHE A 145 10.67 9.69 4.04
N VAL A 146 10.61 8.40 3.71
CA VAL A 146 11.60 7.76 2.83
C VAL A 146 11.55 8.35 1.41
N PRO A 147 10.43 8.30 0.65
CA PRO A 147 10.34 8.92 -0.66
C PRO A 147 10.53 10.43 -0.62
N PHE A 148 10.10 11.12 0.44
CA PHE A 148 10.39 12.54 0.62
C PHE A 148 11.90 12.82 0.71
N THR A 149 12.63 12.04 1.53
CA THR A 149 14.09 12.17 1.68
C THR A 149 14.82 11.91 0.39
N ILE A 150 14.39 10.92 -0.40
CA ILE A 150 15.00 10.63 -1.70
C ILE A 150 14.97 11.86 -2.59
N LYS A 151 13.81 12.52 -2.71
CA LYS A 151 13.69 13.75 -3.50
C LYS A 151 14.49 14.89 -2.89
N HIS A 152 14.38 15.10 -1.57
CA HIS A 152 15.02 16.21 -0.88
C HIS A 152 16.56 16.13 -0.87
N ARG A 153 17.12 14.92 -0.80
CA ARG A 153 18.58 14.66 -0.80
C ARG A 153 19.12 14.23 -2.16
N ASN A 154 18.25 14.15 -3.17
CA ASN A 154 18.56 13.64 -4.50
C ASN A 154 19.21 12.24 -4.46
N SER A 155 18.74 11.35 -3.57
CA SER A 155 19.29 10.00 -3.41
C SER A 155 18.96 9.09 -4.61
N LEU A 156 19.72 8.01 -4.79
CA LEU A 156 19.55 7.10 -5.93
C LEU A 156 18.38 6.12 -5.76
N ALA A 157 18.10 5.75 -4.53
CA ALA A 157 17.04 4.82 -4.15
C ALA A 157 16.69 5.00 -2.68
N GLY A 158 15.65 4.32 -2.24
CA GLY A 158 15.40 4.12 -0.82
C GLY A 158 14.66 2.84 -0.52
N VAL A 159 14.79 2.40 0.74
CA VAL A 159 14.20 1.18 1.27
C VAL A 159 13.44 1.54 2.55
N GLN A 160 12.16 1.20 2.60
CA GLN A 160 11.40 1.17 3.84
C GLN A 160 11.23 -0.29 4.27
N VAL A 161 11.71 -0.62 5.48
CA VAL A 161 11.54 -1.93 6.09
C VAL A 161 10.25 -1.94 6.92
N THR A 162 9.18 -2.48 6.35
CA THR A 162 7.85 -2.50 6.97
C THR A 162 6.96 -3.55 6.34
N ALA A 163 6.00 -4.05 7.13
CA ALA A 163 4.87 -4.86 6.71
C ALA A 163 3.52 -4.13 6.66
N SER A 164 3.51 -2.78 6.78
CA SER A 164 2.32 -1.94 6.74
C SER A 164 1.21 -2.48 7.67
N HIS A 165 0.01 -2.75 7.17
CA HIS A 165 -1.18 -3.19 7.90
C HIS A 165 -1.21 -4.70 8.26
N ASN A 166 -0.19 -5.47 7.90
CA ASN A 166 -0.18 -6.93 8.14
C ASN A 166 -0.13 -7.28 9.65
N PRO A 167 -0.65 -8.45 10.08
CA PRO A 167 -0.55 -8.92 11.47
C PRO A 167 0.89 -9.05 12.02
N LYS A 168 1.06 -9.50 13.27
CA LYS A 168 2.40 -9.73 13.85
C LYS A 168 3.05 -11.05 13.47
N GLN A 169 2.25 -12.10 13.21
CA GLN A 169 2.76 -13.43 12.82
C GLN A 169 3.51 -13.36 11.49
N ASP A 170 3.13 -12.34 10.73
CA ASP A 170 3.72 -11.85 9.51
C ASP A 170 5.17 -11.33 9.74
N ASN A 171 5.56 -11.00 10.97
CA ASN A 171 6.92 -10.64 11.39
C ASN A 171 7.62 -11.66 12.32
N GLY A 172 7.11 -12.88 12.49
CA GLY A 172 7.80 -13.88 13.32
C GLY A 172 7.01 -15.10 13.76
N TYR A 173 7.70 -16.25 13.71
CA TYR A 173 7.47 -17.59 14.28
C TYR A 173 6.07 -17.93 14.82
N LYS A 174 5.42 -18.91 14.16
CA LYS A 174 4.41 -19.75 14.82
C LYS A 174 4.65 -21.23 14.56
N ASN A 175 4.70 -21.98 15.65
CA ASN A 175 4.75 -23.44 15.67
C ASN A 175 3.50 -24.04 15.00
N HIS A 176 3.77 -25.02 14.12
CA HIS A 176 2.96 -26.18 13.76
C HIS A 176 1.44 -26.01 13.55
N LYS A 177 1.03 -26.16 12.28
CA LYS A 177 0.02 -27.13 11.76
C LYS A 177 -0.99 -26.57 10.74
N TYR A 178 -0.97 -25.29 10.39
CA TYR A 178 -1.79 -24.77 9.29
C TYR A 178 -1.00 -23.77 8.43
N MET A 179 -0.71 -24.19 7.20
CA MET A 179 -0.05 -23.40 6.16
C MET A 179 -1.04 -22.39 5.60
N TYR A 180 -1.13 -21.22 6.22
CA TYR A 180 -1.74 -20.04 5.61
C TYR A 180 -0.62 -19.15 5.10
N ILE A 181 -0.49 -19.07 3.78
CA ILE A 181 0.44 -18.18 3.09
C ILE A 181 -0.07 -16.75 3.30
N PHE A 182 0.40 -16.08 4.34
CA PHE A 182 0.21 -14.64 4.52
C PHE A 182 1.43 -13.90 3.97
N ASN A 183 1.18 -12.97 3.04
CA ASN A 183 2.21 -12.34 2.22
C ASN A 183 2.63 -11.01 2.84
N ILE A 184 3.78 -11.03 3.49
CA ILE A 184 4.29 -9.90 4.27
C ILE A 184 5.17 -9.04 3.41
N ARG A 185 4.87 -7.75 3.20
CA ARG A 185 5.87 -6.84 2.61
C ARG A 185 6.96 -6.61 3.65
N ILE A 186 8.25 -6.71 3.30
CA ILE A 186 9.33 -6.36 4.26
C ILE A 186 10.33 -5.39 3.64
N PHE A 187 10.41 -5.29 2.31
CA PHE A 187 11.23 -4.30 1.61
C PHE A 187 10.36 -3.53 0.63
N GLN A 188 10.08 -2.26 0.90
CA GLN A 188 9.49 -1.36 -0.08
C GLN A 188 10.59 -0.51 -0.70
N VAL A 189 10.81 -0.70 -2.01
CA VAL A 189 11.89 -0.04 -2.74
C VAL A 189 11.35 1.10 -3.58
N TYR A 190 12.02 2.24 -3.44
CA TYR A 190 11.81 3.46 -4.20
C TYR A 190 13.03 3.74 -5.06
N TRP A 191 12.83 4.34 -6.23
CA TRP A 191 13.93 4.77 -7.09
C TRP A 191 14.25 6.26 -6.90
N SER A 192 15.21 6.78 -7.67
CA SER A 192 15.70 8.16 -7.56
C SER A 192 14.63 9.24 -7.82
N ASN A 193 13.51 8.86 -8.44
CA ASN A 193 12.37 9.74 -8.66
C ASN A 193 11.46 9.87 -7.42
N GLY A 194 11.72 9.12 -6.34
CA GLY A 194 10.92 9.10 -5.12
C GLY A 194 9.61 8.30 -5.23
N ALA A 195 9.37 7.60 -6.33
CA ALA A 195 8.23 6.70 -6.50
C ALA A 195 8.66 5.23 -6.29
N GLN A 196 7.71 4.38 -5.93
CA GLN A 196 7.94 2.93 -5.85
C GLN A 196 8.34 2.38 -7.23
N ILE A 197 9.21 1.37 -7.24
CA ILE A 197 9.75 0.79 -8.48
C ILE A 197 8.67 0.09 -9.33
N ILE A 198 8.85 0.19 -10.64
CA ILE A 198 8.16 -0.59 -11.67
C ILE A 198 9.21 -1.20 -12.62
N SER A 199 8.78 -2.02 -13.57
CA SER A 199 9.66 -2.51 -14.64
C SER A 199 10.30 -1.35 -15.41
N PRO A 200 11.60 -1.43 -15.77
CA PRO A 200 12.48 -2.60 -15.68
C PRO A 200 13.27 -2.76 -14.36
N HIS A 201 13.13 -1.83 -13.40
CA HIS A 201 13.93 -1.83 -12.18
C HIS A 201 13.68 -3.07 -11.31
N ASP A 202 12.44 -3.52 -11.18
CA ASP A 202 12.12 -4.71 -10.39
C ASP A 202 12.83 -5.97 -10.89
N SER A 203 12.79 -6.20 -12.20
CA SER A 203 13.39 -7.36 -12.87
C SER A 203 14.91 -7.27 -12.89
N GLY A 204 15.45 -6.06 -13.08
CA GLY A 204 16.90 -5.79 -12.99
C GLY A 204 17.46 -6.07 -11.60
N ILE A 205 16.80 -5.57 -10.55
CA ILE A 205 17.18 -5.84 -9.15
C ILE A 205 17.09 -7.35 -8.87
N HIS A 206 15.99 -8.01 -9.26
CA HIS A 206 15.83 -9.44 -9.05
C HIS A 206 16.98 -10.25 -9.68
N LYS A 207 17.34 -9.94 -10.93
CA LYS A 207 18.48 -10.55 -11.63
C LYS A 207 19.78 -10.31 -10.87
N ALA A 208 20.04 -9.08 -10.43
CA ALA A 208 21.25 -8.75 -9.68
C ALA A 208 21.33 -9.49 -8.33
N ILE A 209 20.20 -9.68 -7.64
CA ILE A 209 20.14 -10.50 -6.41
C ILE A 209 20.56 -11.95 -6.71
N LEU A 210 19.99 -12.56 -7.74
CA LEU A 210 20.31 -13.95 -8.10
C LEU A 210 21.78 -14.14 -8.51
N GLN A 211 22.43 -13.10 -9.03
CA GLN A 211 23.85 -13.10 -9.38
C GLN A 211 24.79 -12.88 -8.20
N ASN A 212 24.28 -12.37 -7.06
CA ASN A 212 25.08 -11.93 -5.92
C ASN A 212 24.62 -12.57 -4.59
N LEU A 213 24.36 -13.89 -4.61
CA LEU A 213 23.83 -14.62 -3.46
C LEU A 213 24.86 -14.96 -2.38
N GLN A 214 26.15 -15.04 -2.70
CA GLN A 214 27.16 -15.30 -1.67
C GLN A 214 27.35 -14.02 -0.84
N PRO A 215 27.15 -14.05 0.49
CA PRO A 215 27.40 -12.90 1.34
C PRO A 215 28.87 -12.48 1.30
N GLN A 216 29.12 -11.18 1.21
CA GLN A 216 30.45 -10.60 1.15
C GLN A 216 30.74 -9.82 2.44
N GLY A 217 31.95 -9.99 2.99
CA GLY A 217 32.38 -9.32 4.21
C GLY A 217 31.72 -9.83 5.49
N GLU A 218 32.10 -9.24 6.62
CA GLU A 218 31.59 -9.61 7.94
C GLU A 218 30.34 -8.79 8.32
N VAL A 219 29.20 -9.05 7.67
CA VAL A 219 27.97 -8.26 7.87
C VAL A 219 27.16 -8.64 9.12
N TRP A 220 27.42 -9.80 9.74
CA TRP A 220 26.70 -10.25 10.94
C TRP A 220 27.33 -9.81 12.26
N SER A 221 28.64 -9.57 12.28
CA SER A 221 29.43 -9.17 13.47
C SER A 221 29.26 -7.69 13.82
N THR A 222 28.06 -7.18 13.66
CA THR A 222 27.75 -5.76 13.60
C THR A 222 27.16 -5.27 14.91
N ASN A 223 27.76 -4.22 15.48
CA ASN A 223 27.24 -3.52 16.65
C ASN A 223 26.87 -2.08 16.25
N GLU A 224 25.79 -1.57 16.85
CA GLU A 224 25.25 -0.24 16.53
C GLU A 224 26.33 0.86 16.62
N THR A 225 27.21 0.82 17.63
CA THR A 225 28.31 1.79 17.80
C THR A 225 29.26 1.83 16.59
N THR A 226 29.64 0.67 16.05
CA THR A 226 30.51 0.54 14.88
C THR A 226 29.77 0.94 13.60
N LEU A 227 28.45 0.75 13.52
CA LEU A 227 27.66 1.24 12.39
C LEU A 227 27.72 2.78 12.32
N TRP A 228 27.43 3.43 13.44
CA TRP A 228 27.33 4.89 13.55
C TRP A 228 28.66 5.62 13.62
N SER A 229 29.80 4.92 13.73
CA SER A 229 31.12 5.52 13.59
C SER A 229 31.56 5.68 12.13
N ASN A 230 30.84 5.10 11.18
CA ASN A 230 31.13 5.22 9.75
C ASN A 230 30.77 6.62 9.22
N ASN A 231 31.74 7.31 8.60
CA ASN A 231 31.56 8.68 8.09
C ASN A 231 30.61 8.80 6.87
N LEU A 232 30.27 7.69 6.22
CA LEU A 232 29.30 7.65 5.12
C LEU A 232 27.87 7.40 5.61
N LEU A 233 27.68 7.10 6.89
CA LEU A 233 26.36 6.93 7.51
C LEU A 233 25.88 8.25 8.14
N ILE A 234 24.66 8.65 7.81
CA ILE A 234 24.05 9.88 8.28
C ILE A 234 22.64 9.57 8.77
N ASP A 235 22.27 10.05 9.97
CA ASP A 235 20.86 10.14 10.36
C ASP A 235 20.26 11.38 9.68
N PRO A 236 19.35 11.24 8.70
CA PRO A 236 18.83 12.37 7.97
C PRO A 236 17.74 13.13 8.74
N TYR A 237 17.26 12.62 9.88
CA TYR A 237 16.02 13.08 10.51
C TYR A 237 15.98 14.58 10.80
N ASP A 238 17.01 15.14 11.45
CA ASP A 238 17.01 16.55 11.87
C ASP A 238 17.03 17.55 10.70
N ILE A 239 17.41 17.09 9.51
CA ILE A 239 17.37 17.89 8.26
C ILE A 239 16.04 17.67 7.53
N VAL A 240 15.61 16.41 7.46
CA VAL A 240 14.46 16.00 6.64
C VAL A 240 13.14 16.37 7.31
N ALA A 241 12.99 16.15 8.61
CA ALA A 241 11.72 16.36 9.30
C ALA A 241 11.24 17.82 9.19
N PRO A 242 12.07 18.85 9.46
CA PRO A 242 11.65 20.23 9.25
C PRO A 242 11.27 20.53 7.79
N ALA A 243 12.00 19.98 6.81
CA ALA A 243 11.71 20.17 5.40
C ALA A 243 10.39 19.51 4.99
N TYR A 244 10.08 18.31 5.51
CA TYR A 244 8.82 17.62 5.29
C TYR A 244 7.64 18.43 5.83
N TYR A 245 7.74 18.92 7.06
CA TYR A 245 6.69 19.73 7.66
C TYR A 245 6.54 21.11 7.02
N ALA A 246 7.64 21.72 6.56
CA ALA A 246 7.57 22.95 5.77
C ALA A 246 6.86 22.72 4.43
N ALA A 247 7.08 21.58 3.80
CA ALA A 247 6.36 21.19 2.58
C ALA A 247 4.87 21.03 2.84
N LEU A 248 4.47 20.29 3.89
CA LEU A 248 3.09 20.19 4.35
C LEU A 248 2.47 21.57 4.62
N LEU A 249 3.16 22.42 5.38
CA LEU A 249 2.67 23.76 5.71
C LEU A 249 2.43 24.60 4.45
N SER A 250 3.29 24.46 3.43
CA SER A 250 3.14 25.18 2.15
C SER A 250 1.94 24.72 1.32
N GLU A 251 1.37 23.55 1.61
CA GLU A 251 0.19 23.00 0.93
C GLU A 251 -1.11 23.64 1.45
N ILE A 252 -1.08 24.29 2.62
CA ILE A 252 -2.24 24.89 3.28
C ILE A 252 -2.09 26.43 3.30
N PRO A 253 -3.06 27.18 2.77
CA PRO A 253 -3.08 28.64 2.84
C PRO A 253 -2.90 29.17 4.27
N ALA A 254 -2.08 30.21 4.43
CA ALA A 254 -1.73 30.77 5.74
C ALA A 254 -2.96 31.23 6.56
N GLU A 255 -4.03 31.71 5.91
CA GLU A 255 -5.26 32.11 6.61
C GLU A 255 -5.98 30.92 7.24
N LEU A 256 -5.95 29.75 6.59
CA LEU A 256 -6.53 28.53 7.15
C LEU A 256 -5.69 27.99 8.32
N VAL A 257 -4.36 28.10 8.23
CA VAL A 257 -3.46 27.78 9.33
C VAL A 257 -3.73 28.67 10.56
N LYS A 258 -3.99 29.97 10.36
CA LYS A 258 -4.39 30.85 11.48
C LYS A 258 -5.72 30.39 12.09
N ALA A 259 -6.73 30.12 11.25
CA ALA A 259 -8.04 29.68 11.70
C ALA A 259 -8.02 28.32 12.44
N ASN A 260 -7.01 27.48 12.20
CA ASN A 260 -6.85 26.19 12.88
C ASN A 260 -6.66 26.30 14.40
N ALA A 261 -6.06 27.39 14.91
CA ALA A 261 -5.87 27.57 16.35
C ALA A 261 -7.20 27.68 17.10
N ASP A 262 -8.19 28.29 16.45
CA ASP A 262 -9.52 28.52 17.02
C ASP A 262 -10.48 27.36 16.75
N SER A 263 -10.01 26.26 16.14
CA SER A 263 -10.84 25.11 15.79
C SER A 263 -11.67 24.63 16.99
N PRO A 264 -13.01 24.57 16.88
CA PRO A 264 -13.85 24.04 17.95
C PRO A 264 -13.84 22.50 17.97
N ILE A 265 -13.33 21.87 16.90
CA ILE A 265 -13.36 20.43 16.68
C ILE A 265 -12.25 19.76 17.50
N LYS A 266 -12.62 18.70 18.19
CA LYS A 266 -11.69 17.80 18.88
C LYS A 266 -11.45 16.54 18.05
N PHE A 267 -10.19 16.15 17.95
CA PHE A 267 -9.74 14.99 17.18
C PHE A 267 -9.18 13.92 18.10
N THR A 268 -9.70 12.70 18.03
CA THR A 268 -9.07 11.53 18.65
C THR A 268 -8.18 10.82 17.65
N TYR A 269 -7.01 10.38 18.09
CA TYR A 269 -6.02 9.75 17.22
C TYR A 269 -5.53 8.41 17.76
N THR A 270 -5.40 7.43 16.87
CA THR A 270 -4.72 6.16 17.16
C THR A 270 -3.64 5.86 16.10
N ALA A 271 -2.49 5.35 16.57
CA ALA A 271 -1.46 4.79 15.70
C ALA A 271 -1.60 3.26 15.54
N MET A 272 -2.56 2.62 16.23
CA MET A 272 -2.73 1.16 16.26
C MET A 272 -1.45 0.39 16.62
N HIS A 273 -0.71 0.87 17.63
CA HIS A 273 0.64 0.42 18.02
C HIS A 273 1.72 0.61 16.95
N GLY A 274 1.42 1.45 15.98
CA GLY A 274 2.32 1.92 14.95
C GLY A 274 3.15 3.11 15.38
N ILE A 275 3.78 3.72 14.39
CA ILE A 275 4.76 4.79 14.59
C ILE A 275 4.21 6.20 14.30
N GLY A 276 2.94 6.31 13.90
CA GLY A 276 2.37 7.56 13.37
C GLY A 276 2.16 8.70 14.38
N TYR A 277 2.00 8.40 15.68
CA TYR A 277 1.62 9.40 16.69
C TYR A 277 2.53 10.64 16.74
N PRO A 278 3.86 10.51 16.95
CA PRO A 278 4.75 11.68 16.99
C PRO A 278 4.75 12.47 15.67
N TYR A 279 4.50 11.81 14.53
CA TYR A 279 4.46 12.46 13.23
C TYR A 279 3.19 13.28 13.02
N VAL A 280 2.04 12.75 13.42
CA VAL A 280 0.75 13.43 13.33
C VAL A 280 0.65 14.56 14.35
N GLU A 281 1.16 14.35 15.57
CA GLU A 281 1.22 15.40 16.59
C GLU A 281 2.02 16.62 16.12
N GLU A 282 3.21 16.40 15.55
CA GLU A 282 3.99 17.48 14.96
C GLU A 282 3.31 18.07 13.71
N ALA A 283 2.69 17.26 12.85
CA ALA A 283 1.92 17.78 11.71
C ALA A 283 0.79 18.73 12.14
N PHE A 284 0.03 18.37 13.18
CA PHE A 284 -1.03 19.19 13.76
C PHE A 284 -0.49 20.52 14.29
N LYS A 285 0.62 20.47 15.02
CA LYS A 285 1.29 21.66 15.54
C LYS A 285 1.77 22.59 14.42
N GLN A 286 2.32 22.04 13.33
CA GLN A 286 2.83 22.81 12.19
C GLN A 286 1.71 23.55 11.47
N VAL A 287 0.53 22.92 11.33
CA VAL A 287 -0.67 23.56 10.78
C VAL A 287 -1.51 24.29 11.84
N ASN A 288 -0.94 24.52 13.03
CA ASN A 288 -1.50 25.30 14.13
C ASN A 288 -2.86 24.79 14.63
N LEU A 289 -3.10 23.47 14.57
CA LEU A 289 -4.24 22.81 15.19
C LEU A 289 -3.96 22.49 16.67
N LYS A 290 -5.03 22.37 17.46
CA LYS A 290 -4.94 21.86 18.84
C LYS A 290 -4.43 20.41 18.84
N PRO A 291 -3.66 19.98 19.86
CA PRO A 291 -3.19 18.61 19.95
C PRO A 291 -4.33 17.58 19.85
N VAL A 292 -4.05 16.47 19.18
CA VAL A 292 -4.96 15.32 19.14
C VAL A 292 -5.12 14.72 20.54
N ILE A 293 -6.25 14.06 20.77
CA ILE A 293 -6.50 13.25 21.96
C ILE A 293 -6.00 11.83 21.66
N PRO A 294 -4.89 11.39 22.25
CA PRO A 294 -4.33 10.08 21.96
C PRO A 294 -5.20 8.96 22.54
N VAL A 295 -5.34 7.87 21.81
CA VAL A 295 -5.77 6.58 22.37
C VAL A 295 -4.57 5.98 23.10
N SER A 296 -4.44 6.26 24.39
CA SER A 296 -3.27 5.91 25.21
C SER A 296 -2.84 4.44 25.09
N GLU A 297 -3.80 3.53 24.90
CA GLU A 297 -3.55 2.10 24.74
C GLU A 297 -2.99 1.69 23.36
N GLN A 298 -2.85 2.62 22.40
CA GLN A 298 -2.49 2.33 21.00
C GLN A 298 -1.51 3.34 20.37
N VAL A 299 -1.08 4.38 21.07
CA VAL A 299 -0.19 5.41 20.49
C VAL A 299 1.29 5.09 20.57
N GLU A 300 1.70 4.26 21.51
CA GLU A 300 3.09 3.81 21.62
C GLU A 300 3.35 2.64 20.66
N PRO A 301 4.50 2.63 19.94
CA PRO A 301 4.81 1.52 19.05
C PRO A 301 5.01 0.20 19.81
N ASP A 302 4.26 -0.84 19.45
CA ASP A 302 4.36 -2.19 20.03
C ASP A 302 4.27 -3.27 18.93
N PRO A 303 5.35 -4.03 18.67
CA PRO A 303 5.37 -5.07 17.64
C PRO A 303 4.41 -6.24 17.92
N GLU A 304 3.89 -6.35 19.15
CA GLU A 304 2.92 -7.38 19.54
C GLU A 304 1.47 -7.03 19.22
N PHE A 305 1.19 -5.77 18.85
CA PHE A 305 -0.14 -5.22 18.58
C PHE A 305 -1.23 -5.72 19.57
N PRO A 306 -1.05 -5.54 20.89
CA PRO A 306 -1.79 -6.28 21.92
C PRO A 306 -3.31 -6.04 21.89
N THR A 307 -3.77 -4.91 21.35
CA THR A 307 -5.20 -4.57 21.24
C THR A 307 -5.74 -4.63 19.81
N THR A 308 -4.88 -4.84 18.80
CA THR A 308 -5.26 -4.84 17.37
C THR A 308 -4.56 -5.97 16.62
N PRO A 309 -5.04 -7.22 16.73
CA PRO A 309 -4.41 -8.38 16.08
C PRO A 309 -4.24 -8.21 14.56
N MET A 310 -5.14 -7.46 13.93
CA MET A 310 -5.02 -7.00 12.55
C MET A 310 -4.96 -5.46 12.60
N PRO A 311 -3.77 -4.85 12.57
CA PRO A 311 -3.60 -3.41 12.70
C PRO A 311 -3.91 -2.71 11.36
N ASN A 312 -5.11 -2.92 10.86
CA ASN A 312 -5.60 -2.35 9.61
C ASN A 312 -6.83 -1.48 9.92
N PRO A 313 -6.73 -0.15 9.80
CA PRO A 313 -7.86 0.73 10.08
C PRO A 313 -8.99 0.62 9.03
N GLU A 314 -8.80 -0.15 7.95
CA GLU A 314 -9.82 -0.49 6.95
C GLU A 314 -10.81 -1.59 7.39
N GLU A 315 -10.46 -2.45 8.36
CA GLU A 315 -11.26 -3.63 8.75
C GLU A 315 -12.59 -3.31 9.47
N GLY A 316 -13.00 -2.04 9.44
CA GLY A 316 -14.28 -1.59 9.94
C GLY A 316 -14.26 -1.24 11.41
N LYS A 317 -15.45 -1.22 12.02
CA LYS A 317 -15.63 -0.68 13.37
C LYS A 317 -14.78 -1.38 14.45
N GLN A 318 -14.55 -2.68 14.31
CA GLN A 318 -13.81 -3.48 15.29
C GLN A 318 -12.36 -3.00 15.47
N SER A 319 -11.72 -2.45 14.42
CA SER A 319 -10.37 -1.90 14.53
C SER A 319 -10.33 -0.55 15.26
N LEU A 320 -11.49 0.12 15.43
CA LEU A 320 -11.63 1.45 16.00
C LEU A 320 -12.37 1.48 17.36
N ASP A 321 -12.70 0.34 17.96
CA ASP A 321 -13.50 0.31 19.20
C ASP A 321 -12.88 1.13 20.34
N LEU A 322 -11.56 1.03 20.55
CA LEU A 322 -10.85 1.87 21.54
C LEU A 322 -10.87 3.35 21.15
N SER A 323 -10.72 3.66 19.86
CA SER A 323 -10.78 5.04 19.38
C SER A 323 -12.17 5.64 19.58
N ILE A 324 -13.23 4.89 19.31
CA ILE A 324 -14.63 5.30 19.52
C ILE A 324 -14.89 5.53 21.01
N LYS A 325 -14.36 4.65 21.88
CA LYS A 325 -14.46 4.82 23.33
C LYS A 325 -13.78 6.11 23.78
N THR A 326 -12.50 6.31 23.43
CA THR A 326 -11.74 7.53 23.77
C THR A 326 -12.41 8.80 23.24
N ALA A 327 -12.89 8.76 21.99
CA ALA A 327 -13.57 9.89 21.36
C ALA A 327 -14.89 10.22 22.08
N THR A 328 -15.66 9.21 22.50
CA THR A 328 -16.89 9.40 23.28
C THR A 328 -16.59 10.02 24.65
N GLU A 329 -15.57 9.54 25.36
CA GLU A 329 -15.17 10.04 26.68
C GLU A 329 -14.73 11.51 26.63
N HIS A 330 -14.00 11.91 25.58
CA HIS A 330 -13.46 13.28 25.44
C HIS A 330 -14.35 14.21 24.62
N LYS A 331 -15.48 13.70 24.10
CA LYS A 331 -16.39 14.39 23.19
C LYS A 331 -15.66 14.90 21.93
N SER A 332 -14.81 14.06 21.36
CA SER A 332 -14.19 14.29 20.06
C SER A 332 -15.22 14.11 18.96
N GLU A 333 -15.21 14.95 17.93
CA GLU A 333 -16.15 14.80 16.82
C GLU A 333 -15.57 13.90 15.71
N ILE A 334 -14.24 13.87 15.57
CA ILE A 334 -13.53 13.16 14.51
C ILE A 334 -12.49 12.22 15.10
N ILE A 335 -12.39 11.02 14.52
CA ILE A 335 -11.35 10.03 14.79
C ILE A 335 -10.45 9.93 13.56
N LEU A 336 -9.14 9.93 13.78
CA LEU A 336 -8.11 9.70 12.78
C LEU A 336 -7.31 8.46 13.19
N ALA A 337 -7.12 7.52 12.26
CA ALA A 337 -6.38 6.29 12.53
C ALA A 337 -5.40 5.99 11.40
N ASN A 338 -4.12 5.85 11.74
CA ASN A 338 -3.11 5.39 10.79
C ASN A 338 -2.88 3.88 10.92
N ASP A 339 -2.41 3.26 9.83
CA ASP A 339 -1.81 1.92 9.90
C ASP A 339 -0.38 2.00 10.49
N PRO A 340 0.26 0.86 10.82
CA PRO A 340 1.47 0.86 11.63
C PRO A 340 2.65 1.68 11.11
N ASP A 341 2.80 1.83 9.80
CA ASP A 341 3.86 2.62 9.15
C ASP A 341 3.40 4.01 8.66
N ALA A 342 2.16 4.38 8.99
CA ALA A 342 1.54 5.68 8.77
C ALA A 342 1.44 6.14 7.32
N ASP A 343 1.31 5.20 6.37
CA ASP A 343 1.05 5.54 4.97
C ASP A 343 -0.45 5.61 4.65
N ARG A 344 -1.33 4.98 5.45
CA ARG A 344 -2.80 5.03 5.30
C ARG A 344 -3.48 5.87 6.37
N LEU A 345 -4.70 6.33 6.07
CA LEU A 345 -5.55 7.07 7.02
C LEU A 345 -7.01 6.63 6.95
N ALA A 346 -7.57 6.13 8.04
CA ALA A 346 -9.02 6.06 8.21
C ALA A 346 -9.54 7.29 8.97
N VAL A 347 -10.78 7.66 8.65
CA VAL A 347 -11.47 8.80 9.25
C VAL A 347 -12.85 8.35 9.68
N ALA A 348 -13.26 8.72 10.89
CA ALA A 348 -14.64 8.59 11.33
C ALA A 348 -15.14 9.91 11.94
N GLU A 349 -16.43 10.20 11.77
CA GLU A 349 -17.06 11.40 12.34
C GLU A 349 -18.33 11.01 13.10
N ILE A 350 -18.59 11.68 14.22
CA ILE A 350 -19.84 11.49 14.98
C ILE A 350 -21.04 11.93 14.13
N GLY A 351 -22.03 11.05 13.96
CA GLY A 351 -23.29 11.34 13.29
C GLY A 351 -24.41 11.72 14.27
N GLU A 352 -25.59 12.05 13.73
CA GLU A 352 -26.77 12.56 14.45
C GLU A 352 -27.24 11.66 15.62
N ASN A 353 -27.00 10.35 15.53
CA ASN A 353 -27.39 9.37 16.54
C ASN A 353 -26.33 9.14 17.64
N ASN A 354 -25.34 10.05 17.78
CA ASN A 354 -24.15 9.85 18.61
C ASN A 354 -23.37 8.57 18.27
N LYS A 355 -23.45 8.13 17.00
CA LYS A 355 -22.71 6.99 16.47
C LYS A 355 -21.70 7.49 15.46
N TYR A 356 -20.47 7.00 15.56
CA TYR A 356 -19.44 7.33 14.57
C TYR A 356 -19.73 6.62 13.26
N LYS A 357 -19.82 7.41 12.18
CA LYS A 357 -19.77 6.93 10.80
C LYS A 357 -18.30 6.78 10.42
N LEU A 358 -17.88 5.55 10.14
CA LEU A 358 -16.59 5.29 9.51
C LEU A 358 -16.73 5.60 8.01
N PHE A 359 -15.89 6.49 7.49
CA PHE A 359 -15.81 6.72 6.06
C PHE A 359 -15.00 5.60 5.40
N ASN A 360 -15.50 5.07 4.29
CA ASN A 360 -14.65 4.19 3.47
C ASN A 360 -13.61 5.04 2.70
N GLY A 361 -12.57 4.41 2.15
CA GLY A 361 -11.51 5.17 1.48
C GLY A 361 -11.95 5.89 0.20
N ASN A 362 -13.03 5.45 -0.46
CA ASN A 362 -13.63 6.20 -1.57
C ASN A 362 -14.29 7.51 -1.09
N GLU A 363 -14.97 7.48 0.05
CA GLU A 363 -15.60 8.66 0.64
C GLU A 363 -14.56 9.68 1.13
N VAL A 364 -13.51 9.21 1.81
CA VAL A 364 -12.38 10.08 2.20
C VAL A 364 -11.66 10.61 0.95
N GLY A 365 -11.49 9.78 -0.08
CA GLY A 365 -10.94 10.18 -1.37
C GLY A 365 -11.76 11.29 -2.05
N ALA A 366 -13.09 11.20 -2.02
CA ALA A 366 -13.97 12.24 -2.55
C ALA A 366 -13.84 13.56 -1.78
N LEU A 367 -13.83 13.50 -0.44
CA LEU A 367 -13.65 14.67 0.42
C LEU A 367 -12.28 15.35 0.18
N LEU A 368 -11.20 14.57 0.14
CA LEU A 368 -9.85 15.08 -0.10
C LEU A 368 -9.67 15.60 -1.53
N ALA A 369 -10.30 14.98 -2.53
CA ALA A 369 -10.30 15.50 -3.90
C ALA A 369 -10.97 16.88 -3.97
N TRP A 370 -12.15 17.02 -3.34
CA TRP A 370 -12.81 18.33 -3.23
C TRP A 370 -11.93 19.33 -2.49
N TRP A 371 -11.31 18.92 -1.38
CA TRP A 371 -10.45 19.78 -0.58
C TRP A 371 -9.22 20.28 -1.34
N CYS A 372 -8.50 19.38 -2.03
CA CYS A 372 -7.34 19.75 -2.83
C CYS A 372 -7.72 20.70 -3.97
N LEU A 373 -8.91 20.54 -4.56
CA LEU A 373 -9.44 21.47 -5.55
C LEU A 373 -9.78 22.84 -4.92
N GLU A 374 -10.43 22.86 -3.75
CA GLU A 374 -10.76 24.10 -3.02
C GLU A 374 -9.50 24.87 -2.64
N LEU A 375 -8.51 24.20 -2.05
CA LEU A 375 -7.21 24.78 -1.72
C LEU A 375 -6.51 25.36 -2.96
N HIS A 376 -6.58 24.65 -4.09
CA HIS A 376 -6.01 25.12 -5.33
C HIS A 376 -6.71 26.40 -5.84
N LYS A 377 -8.05 26.43 -5.80
CA LYS A 377 -8.84 27.62 -6.16
C LYS A 377 -8.56 28.82 -5.26
N LEU A 378 -8.32 28.58 -3.96
CA LEU A 378 -7.95 29.63 -3.00
C LEU A 378 -6.55 30.19 -3.26
N ASN A 379 -5.59 29.34 -3.64
CA ASN A 379 -4.21 29.74 -3.88
C ASN A 379 -3.97 30.40 -5.24
N ASP A 380 -4.67 29.96 -6.29
CA ASP A 380 -4.59 30.56 -7.62
C ASP A 380 -5.97 30.62 -8.32
N PRO A 381 -6.73 31.72 -8.09
CA PRO A 381 -8.06 31.88 -8.66
C PRO A 381 -8.10 31.98 -10.19
N ASN A 382 -6.97 32.27 -10.85
CA ASN A 382 -6.89 32.46 -12.30
C ASN A 382 -6.36 31.23 -13.04
N PHE A 383 -6.11 30.13 -12.34
CA PHE A 383 -5.53 28.93 -12.92
C PHE A 383 -6.49 28.20 -13.87
N LYS A 384 -5.95 27.54 -14.88
CA LYS A 384 -6.71 26.70 -15.81
C LYS A 384 -6.85 25.29 -15.25
N LEU A 385 -8.04 24.95 -14.74
CA LEU A 385 -8.34 23.60 -14.24
C LEU A 385 -8.08 22.48 -15.25
N SER A 386 -8.17 22.77 -16.55
CA SER A 386 -7.82 21.81 -17.61
C SER A 386 -6.35 21.38 -17.64
N ASN A 387 -5.46 22.07 -16.90
CA ASN A 387 -4.07 21.68 -16.69
C ASN A 387 -3.85 20.93 -15.36
N CYS A 388 -4.91 20.77 -14.55
CA CYS A 388 -4.87 20.02 -13.31
C CYS A 388 -5.18 18.55 -13.55
N VAL A 389 -4.55 17.70 -12.75
CA VAL A 389 -4.67 16.25 -12.82
C VAL A 389 -5.03 15.71 -11.45
N MET A 390 -6.00 14.79 -11.42
CA MET A 390 -6.22 13.91 -10.27
C MET A 390 -6.20 12.46 -10.73
N ILE A 391 -5.71 11.56 -9.87
CA ILE A 391 -5.44 10.17 -10.24
C ILE A 391 -6.12 9.23 -9.25
N ALA A 392 -6.75 8.16 -9.72
CA ALA A 392 -7.26 7.10 -8.85
C ALA A 392 -6.85 5.73 -9.39
N SER A 393 -6.86 4.70 -8.55
CA SER A 393 -6.72 3.34 -9.07
C SER A 393 -8.00 2.89 -9.79
N THR A 394 -7.87 1.96 -10.72
CA THR A 394 -8.99 1.38 -11.48
C THR A 394 -10.07 0.71 -10.62
N VAL A 395 -9.72 0.31 -9.39
CA VAL A 395 -10.65 -0.30 -8.43
C VAL A 395 -11.22 0.70 -7.43
N SER A 396 -10.75 1.95 -7.47
CA SER A 396 -11.30 3.05 -6.68
C SER A 396 -12.47 3.72 -7.39
N SER A 397 -13.20 4.49 -6.59
CA SER A 397 -14.42 5.17 -7.02
C SER A 397 -14.20 6.04 -8.26
N LYS A 398 -15.16 6.02 -9.18
CA LYS A 398 -15.19 6.89 -10.36
C LYS A 398 -15.54 8.33 -10.02
N ILE A 399 -15.64 8.71 -8.74
CA ILE A 399 -15.97 10.07 -8.31
C ILE A 399 -15.06 11.13 -8.93
N LEU A 400 -13.76 10.89 -9.10
CA LEU A 400 -12.88 11.87 -9.76
C LEU A 400 -13.27 12.11 -11.21
N LYS A 401 -13.74 11.08 -11.91
CA LYS A 401 -14.22 11.21 -13.30
C LYS A 401 -15.50 12.04 -13.33
N SER A 402 -16.41 11.82 -12.38
CA SER A 402 -17.64 12.62 -12.25
C SER A 402 -17.34 14.08 -11.91
N MET A 403 -16.42 14.33 -10.98
CA MET A 403 -15.94 15.67 -10.63
C MET A 403 -15.26 16.35 -11.81
N ALA A 404 -14.37 15.65 -12.53
CA ALA A 404 -13.69 16.15 -13.73
C ALA A 404 -14.66 16.58 -14.82
N ALA A 405 -15.76 15.83 -15.02
CA ALA A 405 -16.77 16.17 -16.03
C ALA A 405 -17.49 17.49 -15.74
N VAL A 406 -17.56 17.90 -14.46
CA VAL A 406 -18.19 19.16 -14.03
C VAL A 406 -17.17 20.30 -13.91
N GLU A 407 -16.01 20.02 -13.31
CA GLU A 407 -14.99 21.02 -12.96
C GLU A 407 -13.97 21.28 -14.09
N GLY A 408 -13.81 20.34 -15.01
CA GLY A 408 -12.94 20.47 -16.19
C GLY A 408 -11.46 20.12 -15.98
N PHE A 409 -11.08 19.46 -14.88
CA PHE A 409 -9.73 18.90 -14.71
C PHE A 409 -9.59 17.52 -15.36
N ILE A 410 -8.37 17.00 -15.44
CA ILE A 410 -8.09 15.68 -16.04
C ILE A 410 -8.09 14.61 -14.94
N ALA A 411 -8.97 13.62 -15.07
CA ALA A 411 -8.97 12.43 -14.21
C ALA A 411 -8.31 11.24 -14.92
N TYR A 412 -7.26 10.69 -14.31
CA TYR A 412 -6.62 9.45 -14.78
C TYR A 412 -6.96 8.27 -13.88
N GLU A 413 -7.10 7.10 -14.50
CA GLU A 413 -7.08 5.82 -13.81
C GLU A 413 -5.73 5.14 -14.01
N THR A 414 -5.21 4.49 -12.98
CA THR A 414 -4.04 3.60 -13.10
C THR A 414 -4.33 2.24 -12.48
N LEU A 415 -3.48 1.23 -12.75
CA LEU A 415 -3.57 -0.03 -12.01
C LEU A 415 -3.42 0.20 -10.50
N THR A 416 -3.97 -0.71 -9.69
CA THR A 416 -3.83 -0.71 -8.22
C THR A 416 -2.35 -0.76 -7.79
N GLY A 417 -2.03 0.08 -6.81
CA GLY A 417 -0.73 0.30 -6.19
C GLY A 417 -0.17 1.68 -6.53
N PHE A 418 0.19 2.43 -5.49
CA PHE A 418 0.84 3.76 -5.61
C PHE A 418 2.10 3.83 -6.48
N LYS A 419 2.76 2.70 -6.77
CA LYS A 419 3.79 2.64 -7.81
C LYS A 419 3.30 3.16 -9.16
N TRP A 420 2.05 2.89 -9.54
CA TRP A 420 1.50 3.35 -10.82
C TRP A 420 1.08 4.82 -10.76
N MET A 421 0.42 5.23 -9.68
CA MET A 421 -0.01 6.63 -9.50
C MET A 421 1.16 7.59 -9.33
N GLY A 422 2.17 7.23 -8.53
CA GLY A 422 3.37 8.05 -8.34
C GLY A 422 4.15 8.24 -9.64
N ASN A 423 4.34 7.17 -10.42
CA ASN A 423 4.99 7.28 -11.74
C ASN A 423 4.12 8.04 -12.77
N LYS A 424 2.79 7.86 -12.74
CA LYS A 424 1.90 8.69 -13.56
C LYS A 424 1.99 10.16 -13.16
N ALA A 425 1.98 10.47 -11.86
CA ALA A 425 2.12 11.84 -11.40
C ALA A 425 3.42 12.50 -11.91
N ILE A 426 4.54 11.76 -11.93
CA ILE A 426 5.80 12.23 -12.53
C ILE A 426 5.64 12.50 -14.02
N GLU A 427 5.05 11.59 -14.79
CA GLU A 427 4.82 11.77 -16.24
C GLU A 427 4.02 13.06 -16.51
N GLU A 428 2.97 13.29 -15.72
CA GLU A 428 2.11 14.46 -15.85
C GLU A 428 2.85 15.75 -15.48
N GLN A 429 3.67 15.72 -14.42
CA GLN A 429 4.52 16.85 -14.04
C GLN A 429 5.56 17.19 -15.13
N LEU A 430 6.20 16.18 -15.72
CA LEU A 430 7.13 16.36 -16.84
C LEU A 430 6.44 16.90 -18.10
N ALA A 431 5.15 16.60 -18.28
CA ALA A 431 4.31 17.17 -19.32
C ALA A 431 3.78 18.59 -19.00
N GLY A 432 4.25 19.21 -17.90
CA GLY A 432 3.87 20.57 -17.50
C GLY A 432 2.51 20.68 -16.79
N ARG A 433 1.91 19.55 -16.39
CA ARG A 433 0.62 19.51 -15.69
C ARG A 433 0.78 19.53 -14.18
N LYS A 434 -0.24 20.03 -13.49
CA LYS A 434 -0.27 20.10 -12.02
C LYS A 434 -1.07 18.95 -11.47
N VAL A 435 -0.41 18.00 -10.81
CA VAL A 435 -1.10 16.91 -10.09
C VAL A 435 -1.54 17.45 -8.74
N LEU A 436 -2.84 17.40 -8.48
CA LEU A 436 -3.45 17.92 -7.24
C LEU A 436 -3.68 16.82 -6.21
N PHE A 437 -4.02 15.60 -6.66
CA PHE A 437 -4.44 14.54 -5.77
C PHE A 437 -4.31 13.17 -6.41
N ALA A 438 -3.94 12.16 -5.61
CA ALA A 438 -4.14 10.77 -6.00
C ALA A 438 -4.64 9.92 -4.82
N PHE A 439 -5.46 8.90 -5.09
CA PHE A 439 -5.90 7.97 -4.04
C PHE A 439 -6.18 6.54 -4.49
N GLU A 440 -6.16 5.64 -3.50
CA GLU A 440 -6.72 4.30 -3.56
C GLU A 440 -7.82 4.12 -2.52
N GLU A 441 -8.82 3.33 -2.88
CA GLU A 441 -9.93 2.92 -2.01
C GLU A 441 -9.46 2.29 -0.68
N ALA A 442 -8.27 1.67 -0.71
CA ALA A 442 -7.62 1.07 0.44
C ALA A 442 -6.96 2.15 1.32
N ILE A 443 -7.70 3.24 1.59
CA ILE A 443 -7.40 4.35 2.49
C ILE A 443 -6.02 5.00 2.30
N GLY A 444 -5.56 5.03 1.05
CA GLY A 444 -4.27 5.58 0.66
C GLY A 444 -4.41 6.89 -0.10
N PHE A 445 -3.78 7.96 0.39
CA PHE A 445 -3.97 9.30 -0.16
C PHE A 445 -2.64 10.02 -0.40
N MET A 446 -2.53 10.71 -1.52
CA MET A 446 -1.44 11.61 -1.86
C MET A 446 -2.03 12.98 -2.18
N VAL A 447 -1.98 13.86 -1.19
CA VAL A 447 -2.53 15.24 -1.24
C VAL A 447 -1.56 16.24 -1.86
N SER A 448 -0.31 15.83 -2.11
CA SER A 448 0.68 16.64 -2.81
C SER A 448 1.72 15.78 -3.50
N THR A 449 2.45 16.36 -4.45
CA THR A 449 3.56 15.68 -5.14
C THR A 449 4.89 15.76 -4.40
N ASN A 450 4.92 16.30 -3.17
CA ASN A 450 6.13 16.30 -2.34
C ASN A 450 6.49 14.86 -1.92
N VAL A 451 5.48 14.02 -1.72
CA VAL A 451 5.59 12.58 -1.50
C VAL A 451 4.89 11.86 -2.66
N LEU A 452 5.60 10.97 -3.37
CA LEU A 452 5.04 10.21 -4.49
C LEU A 452 4.61 8.79 -4.06
N ASP A 453 4.00 8.72 -2.89
CA ASP A 453 3.36 7.55 -2.28
C ASP A 453 2.22 8.05 -1.39
N LYS A 454 1.55 7.13 -0.71
CA LYS A 454 0.56 7.43 0.31
C LYS A 454 1.23 8.14 1.48
N ASP A 455 0.55 9.15 2.00
CA ASP A 455 0.98 9.93 3.15
C ASP A 455 -0.19 10.12 4.12
N GLY A 456 -0.32 9.18 5.05
CA GLY A 456 -1.35 9.21 6.09
C GLY A 456 -1.15 10.34 7.11
N VAL A 457 0.07 10.87 7.23
CA VAL A 457 0.40 11.97 8.15
C VAL A 457 -0.08 13.30 7.57
N SER A 458 0.30 13.61 6.32
CA SER A 458 -0.17 14.80 5.62
C SER A 458 -1.70 14.75 5.42
N ALA A 459 -2.25 13.60 5.03
CA ALA A 459 -3.69 13.44 4.90
C ALA A 459 -4.44 13.74 6.22
N ALA A 460 -3.89 13.39 7.39
CA ALA A 460 -4.51 13.66 8.68
C ALA A 460 -4.60 15.17 8.96
N ALA A 461 -3.52 15.91 8.69
CA ALA A 461 -3.49 17.37 8.84
C ALA A 461 -4.46 18.06 7.85
N HIS A 462 -4.53 17.57 6.60
CA HIS A 462 -5.47 18.07 5.60
C HIS A 462 -6.93 17.80 5.98
N VAL A 463 -7.27 16.59 6.46
CA VAL A 463 -8.63 16.26 6.92
C VAL A 463 -9.03 17.13 8.11
N ALA A 464 -8.14 17.34 9.07
CA ALA A 464 -8.44 18.14 10.25
C ALA A 464 -8.61 19.63 9.90
N THR A 465 -7.77 20.17 9.02
CA THR A 465 -7.91 21.55 8.50
C THR A 465 -9.19 21.69 7.67
N MET A 466 -9.51 20.72 6.81
CA MET A 466 -10.74 20.69 6.02
C MET A 466 -11.98 20.71 6.93
N ALA A 467 -12.00 19.88 7.98
CA ALA A 467 -13.10 19.84 8.93
C ALA A 467 -13.28 21.19 9.64
N ASN A 468 -12.18 21.83 10.05
CA ASN A 468 -12.23 23.16 10.65
C ASN A 468 -12.75 24.22 9.67
N TYR A 469 -12.24 24.24 8.43
CA TYR A 469 -12.72 25.13 7.38
C TYR A 469 -14.22 24.95 7.11
N LEU A 470 -14.69 23.71 6.99
CA LEU A 470 -16.12 23.42 6.79
C LEU A 470 -16.97 23.90 7.96
N ARG A 471 -16.49 23.73 9.20
CA ARG A 471 -17.22 24.16 10.39
C ARG A 471 -17.28 25.67 10.52
N SER A 472 -16.18 26.36 10.29
CA SER A 472 -16.07 27.82 10.45
C SER A 472 -16.73 28.59 9.31
N GLU A 473 -16.45 28.22 8.06
CA GLU A 473 -16.87 29.00 6.89
C GLU A 473 -18.22 28.56 6.33
N LYS A 474 -18.58 27.28 6.48
CA LYS A 474 -19.78 26.70 5.86
C LYS A 474 -20.81 26.18 6.88
N ASN A 475 -20.44 26.09 8.15
CA ASN A 475 -21.23 25.43 9.20
C ASN A 475 -21.65 24.00 8.81
N LEU A 476 -20.72 23.24 8.20
CA LEU A 476 -20.94 21.87 7.73
C LEU A 476 -20.05 20.86 8.46
N THR A 477 -20.53 19.63 8.53
CA THR A 477 -19.75 18.43 8.90
C THR A 477 -19.12 17.79 7.67
N LEU A 478 -18.19 16.85 7.85
CA LEU A 478 -17.64 16.04 6.75
C LEU A 478 -18.74 15.20 6.08
N GLN A 479 -19.67 14.64 6.86
CA GLN A 479 -20.81 13.89 6.33
C GLN A 479 -21.72 14.76 5.46
N GLN A 480 -22.05 15.97 5.91
CA GLN A 480 -22.85 16.90 5.13
C GLN A 480 -22.11 17.35 3.88
N LYS A 481 -20.79 17.59 3.98
CA LYS A 481 -20.00 17.93 2.80
C LYS A 481 -19.95 16.79 1.78
N LEU A 482 -19.82 15.55 2.23
CA LEU A 482 -19.90 14.39 1.34
C LEU A 482 -21.26 14.30 0.64
N HIS A 483 -22.35 14.60 1.36
CA HIS A 483 -23.69 14.70 0.76
C HIS A 483 -23.77 15.79 -0.31
N GLU A 484 -23.15 16.97 -0.09
CA GLU A 484 -23.06 18.00 -1.13
C GLU A 484 -22.28 17.53 -2.36
N ILE A 485 -21.12 16.88 -2.15
CA ILE A 485 -20.31 16.31 -3.24
C ILE A 485 -21.17 15.36 -4.07
N TYR A 486 -21.92 14.46 -3.43
CA TYR A 486 -22.83 13.55 -4.14
C TYR A 486 -23.99 14.27 -4.84
N SER A 487 -24.51 15.33 -4.24
CA SER A 487 -25.56 16.14 -4.86
C SER A 487 -25.08 16.89 -6.10
N THR A 488 -23.82 17.33 -6.12
CA THR A 488 -23.21 18.08 -7.22
C THR A 488 -22.70 17.18 -8.34
N TYR A 489 -21.99 16.10 -8.00
CA TYR A 489 -21.28 15.28 -8.98
C TYR A 489 -21.95 13.92 -9.24
N GLY A 490 -22.99 13.56 -8.48
CA GLY A 490 -23.66 12.26 -8.55
C GLY A 490 -23.33 11.38 -7.35
N TYR A 491 -24.24 10.49 -6.98
CA TYR A 491 -24.08 9.61 -5.82
C TYR A 491 -23.26 8.38 -6.18
N HIS A 492 -22.18 8.15 -5.42
CA HIS A 492 -21.30 7.00 -5.58
C HIS A 492 -21.43 6.08 -4.36
N THR A 493 -21.74 4.81 -4.61
CA THR A 493 -21.82 3.77 -3.56
C THR A 493 -21.13 2.51 -4.05
N SER A 494 -20.43 1.81 -3.15
CA SER A 494 -19.56 0.69 -3.51
C SER A 494 -19.81 -0.54 -2.67
N ASN A 495 -19.68 -1.71 -3.29
CA ASN A 495 -19.71 -3.01 -2.65
C ASN A 495 -18.51 -3.82 -3.17
N CYS A 496 -17.47 -3.89 -2.35
CA CYS A 496 -16.21 -4.53 -2.67
C CYS A 496 -15.98 -5.68 -1.70
N SER A 497 -15.70 -6.88 -2.22
CA SER A 497 -15.40 -8.05 -1.39
C SER A 497 -14.68 -9.11 -2.23
N TYR A 498 -14.65 -10.35 -1.75
CA TYR A 498 -13.98 -11.45 -2.42
C TYR A 498 -14.65 -12.79 -2.16
N VAL A 499 -14.35 -13.76 -3.04
CA VAL A 499 -14.58 -15.19 -2.82
C VAL A 499 -13.26 -15.92 -2.72
N LEU A 500 -13.21 -16.95 -1.88
CA LEU A 500 -12.03 -17.80 -1.71
C LEU A 500 -12.05 -18.93 -2.75
N CYS A 501 -10.93 -19.09 -3.46
CA CYS A 501 -10.68 -20.17 -4.39
C CYS A 501 -9.22 -20.59 -4.28
N HIS A 502 -8.98 -21.82 -3.79
CA HIS A 502 -7.64 -22.37 -3.62
C HIS A 502 -7.13 -23.12 -4.86
N ASP A 503 -7.99 -23.33 -5.85
CA ASP A 503 -7.69 -24.08 -7.05
C ASP A 503 -7.49 -23.13 -8.24
N GLN A 504 -6.24 -23.06 -8.72
CA GLN A 504 -5.86 -22.19 -9.81
C GLN A 504 -6.47 -22.61 -11.15
N GLU A 505 -6.79 -23.89 -11.34
CA GLU A 505 -7.45 -24.39 -12.54
C GLU A 505 -8.90 -23.90 -12.58
N ILE A 506 -9.61 -23.93 -11.44
CA ILE A 506 -10.96 -23.38 -11.32
C ILE A 506 -10.98 -21.89 -11.67
N ILE A 507 -10.04 -21.10 -11.11
CA ILE A 507 -9.90 -19.67 -11.45
C ILE A 507 -9.71 -19.50 -12.96
N THR A 508 -8.80 -20.29 -13.54
CA THR A 508 -8.51 -20.23 -14.98
C THR A 508 -9.74 -20.59 -15.82
N GLN A 509 -10.51 -21.60 -15.42
CA GLN A 509 -11.75 -22.02 -16.08
C GLN A 509 -12.83 -20.93 -16.02
N ILE A 510 -13.05 -20.33 -14.84
CA ILE A 510 -14.03 -19.25 -14.64
C ILE A 510 -13.73 -18.08 -15.57
N PHE A 511 -12.49 -17.56 -15.53
CA PHE A 511 -12.12 -16.41 -16.34
C PHE A 511 -12.03 -16.75 -17.84
N LYS A 512 -11.68 -17.99 -18.20
CA LYS A 512 -11.78 -18.46 -19.60
C LYS A 512 -13.22 -18.43 -20.09
N ARG A 513 -14.17 -18.95 -19.30
CA ARG A 513 -15.60 -18.92 -19.63
C ARG A 513 -16.10 -17.49 -19.85
N LEU A 514 -15.71 -16.55 -19.00
CA LEU A 514 -16.09 -15.14 -19.15
C LEU A 514 -15.58 -14.50 -20.46
N ARG A 515 -14.47 -14.98 -21.01
CA ARG A 515 -13.88 -14.51 -22.28
C ARG A 515 -14.39 -15.25 -23.52
N THR A 516 -15.11 -16.34 -23.30
CA THR A 516 -15.62 -17.21 -24.37
C THR A 516 -17.11 -17.49 -24.20
N PHE A 517 -17.85 -16.44 -23.83
CA PHE A 517 -19.23 -16.53 -23.35
C PHE A 517 -20.22 -16.95 -24.44
N ASP A 518 -20.03 -16.52 -25.69
CA ASP A 518 -20.82 -16.98 -26.85
C ASP A 518 -20.22 -18.26 -27.43
N ASN A 519 -20.67 -19.41 -26.90
CA ASN A 519 -20.39 -20.74 -27.44
C ASN A 519 -18.90 -21.03 -27.67
N GLY A 520 -18.01 -20.52 -26.80
CA GLY A 520 -16.57 -20.77 -26.89
C GLY A 520 -15.81 -19.79 -27.79
N LYS A 521 -16.46 -18.82 -28.44
CA LYS A 521 -15.78 -17.84 -29.30
C LYS A 521 -14.91 -16.87 -28.47
N PRO A 522 -13.63 -16.66 -28.79
CA PRO A 522 -12.77 -15.71 -28.06
C PRO A 522 -13.30 -14.27 -28.08
N ASN A 523 -12.98 -13.51 -27.03
CA ASN A 523 -13.38 -12.11 -26.85
C ASN A 523 -14.90 -11.88 -26.91
N THR A 524 -15.67 -12.89 -26.49
CA THR A 524 -17.10 -12.75 -26.27
C THR A 524 -17.35 -12.81 -24.77
N TYR A 525 -17.99 -11.76 -24.25
CA TYR A 525 -18.21 -11.56 -22.83
C TYR A 525 -19.73 -11.51 -22.55
N PRO A 526 -20.18 -11.70 -21.29
CA PRO A 526 -21.57 -11.45 -20.93
C PRO A 526 -22.05 -10.08 -21.45
N THR A 527 -23.25 -10.05 -22.02
CA THR A 527 -23.88 -8.81 -22.52
C THR A 527 -24.88 -8.22 -21.53
N SER A 528 -25.32 -9.01 -20.55
CA SER A 528 -26.27 -8.62 -19.51
C SER A 528 -26.22 -9.60 -18.33
N ILE A 529 -26.91 -9.24 -17.24
CA ILE A 529 -27.22 -10.10 -16.08
C ILE A 529 -28.73 -10.10 -15.82
N LEU A 530 -29.21 -11.00 -14.95
CA LEU A 530 -30.63 -11.11 -14.58
C LEU A 530 -31.55 -11.14 -15.80
N ASP A 531 -31.30 -12.09 -16.70
CA ASP A 531 -32.10 -12.33 -17.92
C ASP A 531 -32.29 -11.09 -18.81
N GLY A 532 -31.31 -10.19 -18.84
CA GLY A 532 -31.35 -9.00 -19.70
C GLY A 532 -31.83 -7.73 -19.03
N GLU A 533 -32.22 -7.76 -17.74
CA GLU A 533 -32.66 -6.56 -17.02
C GLU A 533 -31.56 -5.48 -16.95
N PHE A 534 -30.30 -5.90 -16.79
CA PHE A 534 -29.17 -4.98 -16.73
C PHE A 534 -28.16 -5.28 -17.83
N GLU A 535 -28.09 -4.37 -18.81
CA GLU A 535 -27.20 -4.48 -19.95
C GLU A 535 -25.78 -3.97 -19.65
N ILE A 536 -24.79 -4.72 -20.12
CA ILE A 536 -23.38 -4.33 -20.12
C ILE A 536 -23.14 -3.43 -21.34
N GLN A 537 -22.59 -2.25 -21.09
CA GLN A 537 -22.20 -1.29 -22.11
C GLN A 537 -20.81 -1.60 -22.65
N ASP A 538 -19.83 -1.78 -21.74
CA ASP A 538 -18.43 -1.95 -22.11
C ASP A 538 -17.71 -2.99 -21.25
N VAL A 539 -16.70 -3.64 -21.84
CA VAL A 539 -15.81 -4.59 -21.19
C VAL A 539 -14.36 -4.21 -21.46
N ARG A 540 -13.57 -4.11 -20.40
CA ARG A 540 -12.12 -3.96 -20.44
C ARG A 540 -11.45 -5.14 -19.75
N ASP A 541 -10.64 -5.89 -20.48
CA ASP A 541 -9.89 -7.04 -19.98
C ASP A 541 -8.39 -6.75 -20.04
N LEU A 542 -7.80 -6.48 -18.88
CA LEU A 542 -6.37 -6.18 -18.75
C LEU A 542 -5.49 -7.44 -18.67
N THR A 543 -6.08 -8.62 -18.78
CA THR A 543 -5.34 -9.87 -18.99
C THR A 543 -5.03 -10.07 -20.47
N THR A 544 -5.98 -9.74 -21.35
CA THR A 544 -5.84 -9.90 -22.81
C THR A 544 -5.47 -8.60 -23.52
N GLY A 545 -5.69 -7.46 -22.88
CA GLY A 545 -5.53 -6.13 -23.47
C GLY A 545 -6.73 -5.67 -24.30
N TYR A 546 -7.87 -6.36 -24.20
CA TYR A 546 -9.09 -6.00 -24.90
C TYR A 546 -9.84 -4.85 -24.18
N ASP A 547 -10.34 -3.87 -24.92
CA ASP A 547 -11.24 -2.83 -24.40
C ASP A 547 -12.31 -2.50 -25.43
N SER A 548 -13.59 -2.84 -25.16
CA SER A 548 -14.67 -2.59 -26.11
C SER A 548 -14.96 -1.11 -26.32
N SER A 549 -14.61 -0.24 -25.37
CA SER A 549 -14.87 1.20 -25.45
C SER A 549 -13.86 1.92 -26.35
N ALA A 550 -12.68 1.33 -26.57
CA ALA A 550 -11.65 1.87 -27.43
C ALA A 550 -11.94 1.62 -28.91
N ALA A 551 -11.59 2.60 -29.77
CA ALA A 551 -11.82 2.52 -31.21
C ALA A 551 -11.07 1.35 -31.88
N ASP A 552 -9.85 1.05 -31.43
CA ASP A 552 -9.01 -0.06 -31.90
C ASP A 552 -9.19 -1.35 -31.08
N LYS A 553 -10.14 -1.35 -30.14
CA LYS A 553 -10.44 -2.42 -29.19
C LYS A 553 -9.29 -2.80 -28.25
N ARG A 554 -8.36 -1.86 -27.97
CA ARG A 554 -7.21 -2.09 -27.09
C ARG A 554 -7.26 -1.25 -25.83
N ALA A 555 -6.90 -1.87 -24.72
CA ALA A 555 -6.74 -1.18 -23.45
C ALA A 555 -5.52 -0.26 -23.47
N THR A 556 -5.66 0.94 -22.88
CA THR A 556 -4.58 1.91 -22.71
C THR A 556 -3.76 1.70 -21.44
N LEU A 557 -4.30 0.93 -20.49
CA LEU A 557 -3.64 0.58 -19.24
C LEU A 557 -2.67 -0.59 -19.44
N PRO A 558 -1.63 -0.72 -18.59
CA PRO A 558 -0.72 -1.86 -18.66
C PRO A 558 -1.46 -3.20 -18.56
N VAL A 559 -1.07 -4.13 -19.43
CA VAL A 559 -1.67 -5.47 -19.56
C VAL A 559 -0.77 -6.49 -18.88
N SER A 560 -1.36 -7.47 -18.22
CA SER A 560 -0.64 -8.56 -17.56
C SER A 560 -1.36 -9.88 -17.77
N SER A 561 -0.82 -10.70 -18.68
CA SER A 561 -1.38 -12.01 -19.04
C SER A 561 -1.34 -13.02 -17.90
N SER A 562 -0.50 -12.79 -16.88
CA SER A 562 -0.38 -13.63 -15.69
C SER A 562 -1.37 -13.27 -14.57
N SER A 563 -2.14 -12.18 -14.71
CA SER A 563 -3.11 -11.74 -13.70
C SER A 563 -4.50 -11.57 -14.33
N GLN A 564 -5.52 -12.10 -13.66
CA GLN A 564 -6.90 -11.96 -14.11
C GLN A 564 -7.44 -10.58 -13.71
N MET A 565 -7.92 -9.77 -14.65
CA MET A 565 -8.59 -8.50 -14.37
C MET A 565 -9.55 -8.10 -15.51
N ILE A 566 -10.84 -8.18 -15.26
CA ILE A 566 -11.90 -7.80 -16.19
C ILE A 566 -12.81 -6.75 -15.54
N THR A 567 -13.05 -5.65 -16.23
CA THR A 567 -13.94 -4.58 -15.82
C THR A 567 -15.16 -4.55 -16.73
N PHE A 568 -16.35 -4.59 -16.15
CA PHE A 568 -17.63 -4.43 -16.83
C PHE A 568 -18.24 -3.09 -16.45
N THR A 569 -18.64 -2.31 -17.45
CA THR A 569 -19.41 -1.07 -17.28
C THR A 569 -20.82 -1.31 -17.79
N PHE A 570 -21.83 -1.07 -16.97
CA PHE A 570 -23.24 -1.25 -17.30
C PHE A 570 -23.90 0.08 -17.69
N LYS A 571 -24.93 0.02 -18.54
CA LYS A 571 -25.65 1.21 -19.03
C LYS A 571 -26.28 2.05 -17.91
N ASN A 572 -26.60 1.45 -16.77
CA ASN A 572 -27.21 2.11 -15.62
C ASN A 572 -26.19 2.77 -14.67
N GLY A 573 -24.90 2.74 -14.99
CA GLY A 573 -23.85 3.37 -14.19
C GLY A 573 -23.10 2.44 -13.23
N LEU A 574 -23.45 1.15 -13.16
CA LEU A 574 -22.62 0.19 -12.42
C LEU A 574 -21.29 -0.03 -13.14
N VAL A 575 -20.19 0.04 -12.42
CA VAL A 575 -18.88 -0.44 -12.84
C VAL A 575 -18.43 -1.53 -11.89
N VAL A 576 -18.02 -2.69 -12.41
CA VAL A 576 -17.50 -3.80 -11.60
C VAL A 576 -16.19 -4.32 -12.17
N THR A 577 -15.17 -4.39 -11.32
CA THR A 577 -13.88 -5.00 -11.66
C THR A 577 -13.73 -6.33 -10.94
N LEU A 578 -13.57 -7.41 -11.69
CA LEU A 578 -13.26 -8.74 -11.21
C LEU A 578 -11.76 -9.01 -11.38
N ARG A 579 -11.07 -9.39 -10.31
CA ARG A 579 -9.62 -9.67 -10.37
C ARG A 579 -9.18 -10.78 -9.44
N THR A 580 -8.06 -11.43 -9.76
CA THR A 580 -7.39 -12.32 -8.83
C THR A 580 -6.43 -11.55 -7.91
N SER A 581 -6.27 -12.03 -6.68
CA SER A 581 -5.11 -11.67 -5.87
C SER A 581 -3.90 -12.44 -6.42
N GLY A 582 -2.78 -11.74 -6.64
CA GLY A 582 -1.55 -12.37 -7.14
C GLY A 582 -0.83 -13.21 -6.08
N THR A 583 -1.24 -13.08 -4.81
CA THR A 583 -0.54 -13.64 -3.67
C THR A 583 -1.44 -14.45 -2.74
N GLU A 584 -2.77 -14.26 -2.83
CA GLU A 584 -3.76 -14.93 -1.97
C GLU A 584 -4.75 -15.74 -2.83
N PRO A 585 -5.35 -16.82 -2.30
CA PRO A 585 -6.37 -17.62 -2.98
C PRO A 585 -7.74 -16.91 -3.01
N LYS A 586 -7.76 -15.66 -3.48
CA LYS A 586 -8.91 -14.75 -3.45
C LYS A 586 -9.21 -14.24 -4.88
N MET A 587 -10.47 -14.35 -5.29
CA MET A 587 -11.02 -13.59 -6.43
C MET A 587 -11.80 -12.41 -5.86
N LYS A 588 -11.29 -11.21 -6.07
CA LYS A 588 -11.85 -9.95 -5.57
C LYS A 588 -12.77 -9.33 -6.61
N TYR A 589 -13.85 -8.72 -6.15
CA TYR A 589 -14.70 -7.86 -6.95
C TYR A 589 -14.81 -6.48 -6.31
N TYR A 590 -14.76 -5.46 -7.16
CA TYR A 590 -14.89 -4.06 -6.78
C TYR A 590 -16.02 -3.49 -7.60
N ALA A 591 -17.20 -3.33 -6.99
CA ALA A 591 -18.38 -2.85 -7.66
C ALA A 591 -18.77 -1.46 -7.13
N GLU A 592 -19.14 -0.58 -8.04
CA GLU A 592 -19.56 0.78 -7.72
C GLU A 592 -20.72 1.20 -8.61
N MET A 593 -21.80 1.67 -7.99
CA MET A 593 -22.90 2.33 -8.69
C MET A 593 -22.62 3.83 -8.74
N CYS A 594 -22.49 4.36 -9.95
CA CYS A 594 -22.30 5.78 -10.22
C CYS A 594 -23.64 6.40 -10.65
N GLY A 595 -24.36 6.98 -9.69
CA GLY A 595 -25.57 7.76 -9.96
C GLY A 595 -25.25 9.11 -10.57
N LYS A 596 -26.24 9.71 -11.25
CA LYS A 596 -26.14 11.06 -11.81
C LYS A 596 -26.53 12.11 -10.76
N PRO A 597 -26.14 13.39 -10.92
CA PRO A 597 -26.55 14.46 -10.00
C PRO A 597 -28.08 14.58 -9.81
N GLU A 598 -28.86 14.23 -10.84
CA GLU A 598 -30.32 14.28 -10.81
C GLU A 598 -30.95 13.13 -10.00
N ASP A 599 -30.22 12.04 -9.76
CA ASP A 599 -30.71 10.91 -8.99
C ASP A 599 -30.79 11.28 -7.50
N LYS A 600 -32.00 11.28 -6.94
CA LYS A 600 -32.24 11.59 -5.51
C LYS A 600 -32.63 10.37 -4.67
N GLN A 601 -32.93 9.23 -5.29
CA GLN A 601 -33.27 7.98 -4.60
C GLN A 601 -32.01 7.15 -4.34
N TRP A 602 -31.09 7.65 -3.52
CA TRP A 602 -29.79 7.03 -3.27
C TRP A 602 -29.89 5.63 -2.64
N ASP A 603 -30.86 5.42 -1.74
CA ASP A 603 -31.12 4.10 -1.14
C ASP A 603 -31.51 3.06 -2.19
N LYS A 604 -32.23 3.49 -3.24
CA LYS A 604 -32.58 2.62 -4.37
C LYS A 604 -31.34 2.26 -5.18
N LEU A 605 -30.44 3.22 -5.44
CA LEU A 605 -29.17 2.94 -6.13
C LEU A 605 -28.31 1.94 -5.34
N THR A 606 -28.21 2.11 -4.01
CA THR A 606 -27.50 1.16 -3.14
C THR A 606 -28.16 -0.22 -3.13
N THR A 607 -29.50 -0.29 -3.11
CA THR A 607 -30.23 -1.57 -3.19
C THR A 607 -30.01 -2.25 -4.55
N THR A 608 -30.05 -1.49 -5.65
CA THR A 608 -29.77 -1.98 -7.00
C THR A 608 -28.34 -2.48 -7.12
N LEU A 609 -27.35 -1.74 -6.59
CA LEU A 609 -25.95 -2.19 -6.52
C LEU A 609 -25.85 -3.58 -5.88
N ASN A 610 -26.43 -3.76 -4.69
CA ASN A 610 -26.33 -5.01 -3.96
C ASN A 610 -26.98 -6.18 -4.73
N ARG A 611 -28.14 -5.95 -5.33
CA ARG A 611 -28.82 -6.94 -6.19
C ARG A 611 -27.97 -7.34 -7.39
N MET A 612 -27.37 -6.37 -8.08
CA MET A 612 -26.52 -6.63 -9.24
C MET A 612 -25.23 -7.34 -8.84
N VAL A 613 -24.60 -6.98 -7.72
CA VAL A 613 -23.40 -7.65 -7.21
C VAL A 613 -23.68 -9.10 -6.87
N GLU A 614 -24.81 -9.38 -6.22
CA GLU A 614 -25.22 -10.76 -5.95
C GLU A 614 -25.38 -11.58 -7.23
N ALA A 615 -26.04 -11.02 -8.24
CA ALA A 615 -26.18 -11.63 -9.55
C ALA A 615 -24.83 -11.84 -10.24
N ILE A 616 -23.95 -10.84 -10.27
CA ILE A 616 -22.61 -10.95 -10.84
C ILE A 616 -21.81 -12.07 -10.15
N VAL A 617 -21.83 -12.13 -8.82
CA VAL A 617 -21.13 -13.19 -8.09
C VAL A 617 -21.71 -14.56 -8.44
N ASN A 618 -23.03 -14.70 -8.49
CA ASN A 618 -23.70 -15.95 -8.84
C ASN A 618 -23.42 -16.38 -10.28
N ASP A 619 -23.61 -15.48 -11.24
CA ASP A 619 -23.57 -15.78 -12.66
C ASP A 619 -22.12 -15.89 -13.17
N PHE A 620 -21.21 -15.04 -12.67
CA PHE A 620 -19.85 -14.91 -13.20
C PHE A 620 -18.86 -15.80 -12.45
N TYR A 621 -19.00 -15.95 -11.12
CA TYR A 621 -18.15 -16.86 -10.36
C TYR A 621 -18.74 -18.24 -10.12
N GLU A 622 -20.06 -18.44 -10.29
CA GLU A 622 -20.75 -19.72 -10.07
C GLU A 622 -20.33 -20.42 -8.76
N PRO A 623 -20.42 -19.74 -7.59
CA PRO A 623 -19.80 -20.19 -6.35
C PRO A 623 -20.29 -21.56 -5.88
N GLU A 624 -21.58 -21.88 -6.08
CA GLU A 624 -22.13 -23.18 -5.70
C GLU A 624 -21.54 -24.31 -6.56
N LYS A 625 -21.47 -24.11 -7.88
CA LYS A 625 -20.90 -25.06 -8.84
C LYS A 625 -19.42 -25.34 -8.58
N HIS A 626 -18.68 -24.32 -8.15
CA HIS A 626 -17.24 -24.38 -7.94
C HIS A 626 -16.84 -24.51 -6.46
N ASN A 627 -17.79 -24.70 -5.53
CA ASN A 627 -17.56 -24.77 -4.08
C ASN A 627 -16.75 -23.58 -3.51
N LEU A 628 -17.00 -22.38 -4.04
CA LEU A 628 -16.32 -21.16 -3.61
C LEU A 628 -16.93 -20.64 -2.30
N LYS A 629 -16.08 -20.24 -1.36
CA LYS A 629 -16.54 -19.66 -0.09
C LYS A 629 -16.60 -18.14 -0.19
N ARG A 630 -17.76 -17.55 0.09
CA ARG A 630 -17.90 -16.10 0.26
C ARG A 630 -17.27 -15.67 1.59
N LYS A 631 -16.76 -14.44 1.67
CA LYS A 631 -16.41 -13.83 2.96
C LYS A 631 -17.68 -13.83 3.82
N THR A 632 -17.67 -14.54 4.96
CA THR A 632 -18.73 -14.40 5.96
C THR A 632 -18.69 -12.98 6.49
N ALA A 633 -19.85 -12.30 6.46
CA ALA A 633 -20.01 -10.92 6.89
C ALA A 633 -19.68 -10.73 8.37
#